data_AF-A0A2D5I2H8-F1
#
_entry.id   AF-A0A2D5I2H8-F1
#
_cell.length_a   1.000
_cell.length_b   1.000
_cell.length_c   1.000
_cell.angle_alpha   90.00
_cell.angle_beta   90.00
_cell.angle_gamma   90.00
#
_symmetry.space_group_name_H-M   'P 1'
#
loop_
_entity.id
_entity.type
_entity.pdbx_description
1 polymer ?
#
loop_
_entity_poly.entity_id
_entity_poly.type
_entity_poly.pdbx_seq_one_letter_code
_entity_poly.pdbx_strand_id
1 'polypeptide(L)'
;MTNKSIFEKILQKEIPSTIVYETDTVFAVNDINPVAPVHILIIPKKKIATINDLKDTDAGLIGELVLVAKKLAYDNRIHET
;
A
#
# COMPACT_ATOMS: atom_id res chain seq x y z
N MET A 1 0.42 24.73 4.97
CA MET A 1 -0.49 23.61 5.31
C MET A 1 -0.09 22.42 4.46
N THR A 2 0.37 21.33 5.05
CA THR A 2 0.66 20.10 4.31
C THR A 2 -0.65 19.42 3.97
N ASN A 3 -1.08 19.51 2.72
CA ASN A 3 -2.26 18.80 2.24
C ASN A 3 -2.08 17.28 2.44
N LYS A 4 -3.03 16.64 3.12
CA LYS A 4 -3.11 15.19 3.23
C LYS A 4 -3.46 14.61 1.85
N SER A 5 -2.72 13.60 1.44
CA SER A 5 -3.06 12.74 0.30
C SER A 5 -4.32 11.93 0.59
N ILE A 6 -4.94 11.40 -0.46
CA ILE A 6 -6.11 10.51 -0.32
C ILE A 6 -5.78 9.28 0.53
N PHE A 7 -4.56 8.75 0.44
CA PHE A 7 -4.12 7.59 1.22
C PHE A 7 -3.96 7.91 2.71
N GLU A 8 -3.49 9.10 3.07
CA GLU A 8 -3.45 9.56 4.46
C GLU A 8 -4.87 9.66 5.04
N LYS A 9 -5.83 10.15 4.25
CA LYS A 9 -7.25 10.23 4.66
C LYS A 9 -7.86 8.85 4.86
N ILE A 10 -7.54 7.88 4.00
CA ILE A 10 -7.96 6.48 4.14
C ILE A 10 -7.40 5.89 5.44
N LEU A 11 -6.09 6.01 5.66
CA LEU A 11 -5.42 5.47 6.85
C LEU A 11 -6.00 6.06 8.15
N GLN A 12 -6.37 7.35 8.12
CA GLN A 12 -6.99 8.04 9.25
C GLN A 12 -8.49 7.85 9.35
N LYS A 13 -9.09 7.01 8.49
CA LYS A 13 -10.52 6.71 8.44
C LYS A 13 -11.40 7.96 8.21
N GLU A 14 -10.84 8.99 7.59
CA GLU A 14 -11.57 10.22 7.22
C GLU A 14 -12.48 9.99 6.00
N ILE A 15 -12.12 9.02 5.15
CA ILE A 15 -12.93 8.59 4.00
C ILE A 15 -13.06 7.06 3.99
N PRO A 16 -14.18 6.51 3.48
CA PRO A 16 -14.41 5.08 3.47
C PRO A 16 -13.42 4.38 2.53
N SER A 17 -12.82 3.30 3.03
CA SER A 17 -12.03 2.35 2.23
C SER A 17 -11.92 1.04 3.00
N THR A 18 -11.86 -0.06 2.27
CA THR A 18 -11.65 -1.39 2.84
C THR A 18 -10.15 -1.67 2.87
N ILE A 19 -9.56 -1.58 4.06
CA ILE A 19 -8.20 -2.06 4.30
C ILE A 19 -8.23 -3.59 4.30
N VAL A 20 -7.52 -4.20 3.35
CA VAL A 20 -7.47 -5.66 3.17
C VAL A 20 -6.27 -6.29 3.88
N TYR A 21 -5.28 -5.47 4.25
CA TYR A 21 -4.10 -5.89 4.98
C TYR A 21 -3.45 -4.70 5.69
N GLU A 22 -2.90 -4.92 6.88
CA GLU A 22 -2.26 -3.87 7.68
C GLU A 22 -1.16 -4.43 8.58
N THR A 23 -0.02 -3.74 8.62
CA THR A 23 1.09 -3.92 9.58
C THR A 23 1.34 -2.60 10.30
N ASP A 24 2.38 -2.52 11.13
CA ASP A 24 2.76 -1.27 11.80
C ASP A 24 3.24 -0.17 10.83
N THR A 25 3.73 -0.57 9.66
CA THR A 25 4.45 0.29 8.70
C THR A 25 3.79 0.35 7.32
N VAL A 26 2.94 -0.61 6.97
CA VAL A 26 2.29 -0.74 5.66
C VAL A 26 0.80 -1.01 5.82
N PHE A 27 0.00 -0.57 4.86
CA PHE A 27 -1.39 -1.01 4.69
C PHE A 27 -1.71 -1.23 3.22
N ALA A 28 -2.73 -2.04 2.93
CA ALA A 28 -3.17 -2.30 1.57
C ALA A 28 -4.68 -2.13 1.44
N VAL A 29 -5.11 -1.63 0.29
CA VAL A 29 -6.52 -1.38 -0.05
C VAL A 29 -6.81 -1.87 -1.45
N ASN A 30 -8.06 -2.29 -1.70
CA ASN A 30 -8.52 -2.52 -3.06
C ASN A 30 -8.55 -1.18 -3.82
N ASP A 31 -8.10 -1.19 -5.08
CA ASP A 31 -8.26 -0.03 -5.95
C ASP A 31 -9.75 0.21 -6.20
N ILE A 32 -10.18 1.48 -6.16
CA ILE A 32 -11.57 1.88 -6.44
C ILE A 32 -11.91 1.74 -7.94
N ASN A 33 -10.90 1.82 -8.81
CA ASN A 33 -10.99 1.65 -10.26
C ASN A 33 -10.06 0.49 -10.70
N PRO A 34 -10.40 -0.77 -10.38
CA PRO A 34 -9.55 -1.91 -10.69
C PRO A 34 -9.37 -2.12 -12.21
N VAL A 35 -8.14 -2.37 -12.65
CA VAL A 35 -7.80 -2.67 -14.07
C VAL A 35 -7.59 -4.17 -14.35
N ALA A 36 -7.79 -4.99 -13.32
CA ALA A 36 -7.70 -6.45 -13.36
C ALA A 36 -8.66 -7.04 -12.31
N PRO A 37 -9.01 -8.34 -12.38
CA PRO A 37 -9.89 -8.99 -11.38
C PRO A 37 -9.40 -8.84 -9.93
N VAL A 38 -8.08 -8.79 -9.75
CA VAL A 38 -7.43 -8.46 -8.48
C VAL A 38 -6.50 -7.27 -8.71
N HIS A 39 -6.80 -6.13 -8.08
CA HIS A 39 -5.98 -4.92 -8.13
C HIS A 39 -5.92 -4.28 -6.75
N ILE A 40 -4.75 -4.38 -6.10
CA ILE A 40 -4.54 -3.98 -4.71
C ILE A 40 -3.39 -2.98 -4.66
N LEU A 41 -3.61 -1.86 -3.97
CA LEU A 41 -2.60 -0.84 -3.72
C LEU A 41 -1.97 -1.10 -2.35
N ILE A 42 -0.64 -1.17 -2.30
CA ILE A 42 0.14 -1.40 -1.07
C ILE A 42 0.92 -0.13 -0.78
N ILE A 43 0.67 0.46 0.38
CA ILE A 43 1.03 1.85 0.67
C ILE A 43 1.81 1.90 1.99
N PRO A 44 2.97 2.59 2.04
CA PRO A 44 3.66 2.83 3.30
C PRO A 44 2.88 3.82 4.16
N LYS A 45 2.81 3.57 5.47
CA LYS A 45 2.26 4.54 6.45
C LYS A 45 3.18 5.75 6.62
N LYS A 46 4.49 5.59 6.37
CA LYS A 46 5.44 6.70 6.27
C LYS A 46 5.15 7.52 5.01
N LYS A 47 5.00 8.84 5.16
CA LYS A 47 4.81 9.76 4.04
C LYS A 47 6.09 9.86 3.18
N ILE A 48 6.01 9.31 1.98
CA ILE A 48 7.04 9.39 0.93
C ILE A 48 6.28 9.74 -0.35
N ALA A 49 6.53 10.92 -0.93
CA ALA A 49 5.67 11.46 -1.99
C ALA A 49 5.83 10.68 -3.31
N THR A 50 7.06 10.35 -3.67
CA THR A 50 7.41 9.58 -4.86
C THR A 50 8.60 8.67 -4.57
N ILE A 51 8.89 7.73 -5.47
CA ILE A 51 10.09 6.89 -5.38
C ILE A 51 11.39 7.71 -5.38
N ASN A 52 11.38 8.93 -5.92
CA ASN A 52 12.56 9.82 -5.94
C ASN A 52 12.87 10.40 -4.55
N ASP A 53 11.92 10.34 -3.62
CA ASP A 53 12.05 10.84 -2.24
C ASP A 53 12.52 9.75 -1.26
N LEU A 54 12.81 8.55 -1.76
CA LEU A 54 13.34 7.45 -0.96
C LEU A 54 14.76 7.76 -0.48
N LYS A 55 15.05 7.32 0.75
CA LYS A 55 16.38 7.37 1.34
C LYS A 55 16.90 5.96 1.54
N ASP A 56 18.22 5.80 1.68
CA ASP A 56 18.82 4.49 1.96
C ASP A 56 18.25 3.84 3.23
N THR A 57 17.85 4.66 4.21
CA THR A 57 17.18 4.22 5.44
C THR A 57 15.81 3.58 5.21
N ASP A 58 15.21 3.76 4.04
CA ASP A 58 13.89 3.21 3.67
C ASP A 58 13.98 1.82 3.02
N ALA A 59 15.18 1.28 2.81
CA ALA A 59 15.38 -0.02 2.17
C ALA A 59 14.56 -1.15 2.83
N GLY A 60 14.48 -1.16 4.16
CA GLY A 60 13.68 -2.14 4.91
C GLY A 60 12.18 -2.03 4.63
N LEU A 61 11.65 -0.80 4.57
CA LEU A 61 10.25 -0.52 4.26
C LEU A 61 9.91 -0.93 2.82
N ILE A 62 10.80 -0.64 1.86
CA ILE A 62 10.61 -1.07 0.46
C ILE A 62 10.62 -2.59 0.35
N GLY A 63 11.53 -3.27 1.07
CA GLY A 63 11.53 -4.73 1.16
C GLY A 63 10.21 -5.28 1.70
N GLU A 64 9.68 -4.68 2.77
CA GLU A 64 8.38 -5.05 3.34
C GLU A 64 7.24 -4.89 2.32
N LEU A 65 7.16 -3.77 1.60
CA LEU A 65 6.13 -3.55 0.57
C LEU A 65 6.10 -4.68 -0.47
N VAL A 66 7.27 -5.11 -0.95
CA VAL A 66 7.39 -6.19 -1.94
C VAL A 66 7.00 -7.55 -1.33
N LEU A 67 7.39 -7.82 -0.08
CA LEU A 67 7.00 -9.05 0.61
C LEU A 67 5.49 -9.12 0.89
N VAL A 68 4.86 -7.99 1.22
CA VAL A 68 3.40 -7.87 1.33
C VAL A 68 2.76 -8.14 -0.03
N ALA A 69 3.31 -7.61 -1.13
CA ALA A 69 2.81 -7.88 -2.47
C ALA A 69 2.82 -9.38 -2.80
N LYS A 70 3.94 -10.06 -2.53
CA LYS A 70 4.04 -11.52 -2.67
C LYS A 70 2.96 -12.22 -1.85
N LYS A 71 2.83 -11.88 -0.56
CA LYS A 71 1.82 -12.50 0.33
C LYS A 71 0.41 -12.33 -0.23
N LEU A 72 0.03 -11.11 -0.62
CA LEU A 72 -1.30 -10.83 -1.14
C LEU A 72 -1.56 -11.55 -2.47
N ALA A 73 -0.54 -11.74 -3.30
CA ALA A 73 -0.67 -12.55 -4.51
C ALA A 73 -0.97 -14.03 -4.19
N TYR A 74 -0.33 -14.61 -3.15
CA TYR A 74 -0.66 -15.95 -2.68
C TYR A 74 -2.09 -16.03 -2.12
N ASP A 75 -2.46 -15.10 -1.23
CA ASP A 75 -3.77 -15.08 -0.58
C ASP A 75 -4.91 -14.95 -1.61
N ASN A 76 -4.67 -14.23 -2.71
CA ASN A 76 -5.63 -14.05 -3.81
C ASN A 76 -5.43 -15.04 -4.96
N ARG A 77 -4.53 -16.03 -4.84
CA ARG A 77 -4.28 -17.08 -5.84
C ARG A 77 -3.87 -16.54 -7.23
N ILE A 78 -3.12 -15.45 -7.26
CA ILE A 78 -2.58 -14.80 -8.48
C ILE A 78 -1.04 -14.81 -8.51
N HIS A 79 -0.42 -15.77 -7.82
CA HIS A 79 1.03 -15.88 -7.67
C HIS A 79 1.70 -16.73 -8.75
N GLU A 80 0.91 -17.54 -9.46
CA GLU A 80 1.37 -18.37 -10.57
C GLU A 80 1.29 -17.56 -11.88
N THR A 81 2.22 -17.82 -12.78
CA THR A 81 2.32 -17.15 -14.10
C THR A 81 1.99 -18.11 -15.21
#